data_AF-A0ABC8TMQ8-F1
#
_entry.id   AF-A0ABC8TMQ8-F1
#
_cell.length_a   1.000
_cell.length_b   1.000
_cell.length_c   1.000
_cell.angle_alpha   90.00
_cell.angle_beta   90.00
_cell.angle_gamma   90.00
#
_symmetry.space_group_name_H-M   'P 1'
#
loop_
_entity.id
_entity.type
_entity.pdbx_description
1 polymer ?
#
loop_
_entity_poly.entity_id
_entity_poly.type
_entity_poly.pdbx_seq_one_letter_code
_entity_poly.pdbx_strand_id
1 'polypeptide(L)'
;MAMHGTKLRIGVPRNCGFKELVYWDRKPQTNETNFNGFCIDVFKAAIEALPFDVPYEFIPFGGTYNDLIYQVYLQNYDAAVGDITPTANRSLLSLED
;
A
#
# COMPACT_ATOMS: atom_id res chain seq x y z
N MET A 1 25.09 2.59 -16.48
CA MET A 1 24.01 1.66 -16.08
C MET A 1 22.77 2.50 -15.82
N ALA A 2 21.75 2.38 -16.65
CA ALA A 2 20.50 3.12 -16.46
C ALA A 2 19.75 2.46 -15.29
N MET A 3 19.48 3.21 -14.22
CA MET A 3 18.47 2.79 -13.24
C MET A 3 17.12 2.89 -13.94
N HIS A 4 16.64 1.75 -14.46
CA HIS A 4 15.27 1.60 -14.90
C HIS A 4 14.42 1.71 -13.63
N GLY A 5 13.92 2.91 -13.33
CA GLY A 5 13.23 3.23 -12.09
C GLY A 5 12.04 2.30 -11.87
N THR A 6 12.23 1.30 -11.01
CA THR A 6 11.19 0.35 -10.62
C THR A 6 10.10 1.11 -9.87
N LYS A 7 8.84 0.98 -10.30
CA LYS A 7 7.70 1.53 -9.58
C LYS A 7 7.66 0.93 -8.18
N LEU A 8 7.45 1.76 -7.15
CA LEU A 8 7.17 1.27 -5.81
C LEU A 8 5.87 0.47 -5.82
N ARG A 9 5.92 -0.75 -5.28
CA ARG A 9 4.83 -1.69 -5.16
C ARG A 9 4.16 -1.51 -3.81
N ILE A 10 3.04 -0.80 -3.79
CA ILE A 10 2.35 -0.39 -2.57
C ILE A 10 1.19 -1.35 -2.30
N GLY A 11 1.28 -2.16 -1.26
CA GLY A 11 0.22 -3.07 -0.86
C GLY A 11 -0.95 -2.34 -0.16
N VAL A 12 -2.18 -2.61 -0.59
CA VAL A 12 -3.40 -1.97 -0.02
C VAL A 12 -4.37 -3.03 0.51
N PRO A 13 -4.70 -3.04 1.81
CA PRO A 13 -5.61 -4.02 2.38
C PRO A 13 -7.05 -3.78 1.91
N ARG A 14 -7.82 -4.87 1.79
CA ARG A 14 -9.28 -4.77 1.60
C ARG A 14 -9.94 -4.50 2.96
N ASN A 15 -10.04 -3.23 3.37
CA ASN A 15 -10.81 -2.90 4.56
C ASN A 15 -12.31 -2.82 4.21
N CYS A 16 -13.06 -3.83 4.65
CA CYS A 16 -14.50 -3.91 4.44
C CYS A 16 -15.32 -3.24 5.57
N GLY A 17 -14.68 -2.90 6.70
CA GLY A 17 -15.36 -2.35 7.88
C GLY A 17 -15.66 -0.87 7.76
N PHE A 18 -14.68 -0.08 7.28
CA PHE A 18 -14.78 1.37 7.12
C PHE A 18 -14.22 1.79 5.76
N LYS A 19 -15.08 1.75 4.74
CA LYS A 19 -14.69 2.08 3.35
C LYS A 19 -14.24 3.54 3.21
N GLU A 20 -14.63 4.41 4.13
CA GLU A 20 -14.19 5.79 4.17
C GLU A 20 -12.67 5.91 4.39
N LEU A 21 -12.07 4.95 5.10
CA LEU A 21 -10.64 4.96 5.41
C LEU A 21 -9.81 4.40 4.26
N VAL A 22 -10.14 3.21 3.78
CA VAL A 22 -9.46 2.58 2.65
C VAL A 22 -10.33 1.45 2.10
N TYR A 23 -10.41 1.32 0.79
CA TYR A 23 -10.98 0.13 0.15
C TYR A 23 -10.50 0.02 -1.29
N TRP A 24 -10.70 -1.17 -1.85
CA TRP A 24 -10.55 -1.39 -3.27
C TRP A 24 -11.62 -2.34 -3.79
N ASP A 25 -12.06 -2.09 -5.02
CA ASP A 25 -13.02 -2.90 -5.75
C ASP A 25 -12.47 -3.24 -7.12
N ARG A 26 -12.78 -4.45 -7.59
CA ARG A 26 -12.37 -4.92 -8.92
C ARG A 26 -13.58 -4.87 -9.84
N LYS A 27 -13.48 -4.11 -10.92
CA LYS A 27 -14.51 -4.04 -11.96
C LYS A 27 -14.56 -5.39 -12.69
N PRO A 28 -15.69 -6.13 -12.65
CA PRO A 28 -15.77 -7.44 -13.29
C PRO A 28 -15.53 -7.41 -14.81
N GLN A 29 -15.93 -6.32 -15.47
CA GLN A 29 -15.88 -6.20 -16.92
C GLN A 29 -14.46 -5.93 -17.45
N THR A 30 -13.66 -5.15 -16.71
CA THR A 30 -12.33 -4.68 -17.17
C THR A 30 -11.17 -5.32 -16.42
N ASN A 31 -11.44 -6.06 -15.33
CA ASN A 31 -10.44 -6.52 -14.37
C ASN A 31 -9.62 -5.42 -13.71
N GLU A 32 -10.00 -4.16 -13.89
CA GLU A 32 -9.37 -3.00 -13.27
C GLU A 32 -9.71 -2.94 -11.78
N THR A 33 -8.72 -2.57 -10.96
CA THR A 33 -8.91 -2.39 -9.53
C THR A 33 -8.89 -0.89 -9.21
N ASN A 34 -9.98 -0.39 -8.62
CA ASN A 34 -10.03 0.97 -8.09
C ASN A 34 -9.55 0.96 -6.64
N PHE A 35 -8.78 1.97 -6.23
CA PHE A 35 -8.32 2.17 -4.86
C PHE A 35 -8.76 3.53 -4.36
N ASN A 36 -9.54 3.55 -3.28
CA ASN A 36 -10.19 4.73 -2.74
C ASN A 36 -10.13 4.77 -1.21
N GLY A 37 -10.50 5.92 -0.63
CA GLY A 37 -10.57 6.15 0.81
C GLY A 37 -9.50 7.13 1.28
N PHE A 38 -9.69 7.68 2.49
CA PHE A 38 -8.85 8.72 3.06
C PHE A 38 -7.35 8.40 3.03
N CYS A 39 -6.95 7.18 3.37
CA CYS A 39 -5.54 6.78 3.36
C CYS A 39 -4.91 6.82 1.96
N ILE A 40 -5.69 6.52 0.92
CA ILE A 40 -5.24 6.60 -0.47
C ILE A 40 -5.03 8.06 -0.88
N ASP A 41 -5.96 8.94 -0.53
CA ASP A 41 -5.87 10.36 -0.86
C ASP A 41 -4.69 11.04 -0.15
N VAL A 42 -4.49 10.74 1.14
CA VAL A 42 -3.34 11.23 1.91
C VAL A 42 -2.02 10.75 1.31
N PHE A 43 -1.91 9.47 0.92
CA PHE A 43 -0.69 8.95 0.29
C PHE A 43 -0.39 9.65 -1.04
N LYS A 44 -1.40 9.80 -1.90
CA LYS A 44 -1.26 10.51 -3.19
C LYS A 44 -0.78 11.95 -2.98
N ALA A 45 -1.40 12.67 -2.06
CA ALA A 45 -1.02 14.05 -1.72
C ALA A 45 0.40 14.13 -1.14
N ALA A 46 0.80 13.17 -0.30
CA ALA A 46 2.14 13.11 0.26
C ALA A 46 3.21 12.86 -0.82
N ILE A 47 2.94 11.96 -1.78
CA ILE A 47 3.84 11.72 -2.91
C ILE A 47 3.91 12.94 -3.84
N GLU A 48 2.78 13.57 -4.15
CA GLU A 48 2.71 14.77 -5.01
C GLU A 48 3.44 15.98 -4.40
N ALA A 49 3.52 16.06 -3.06
CA ALA A 49 4.25 17.11 -2.36
C ALA A 49 5.78 16.93 -2.38
N LEU A 50 6.30 15.79 -2.84
CA LEU A 50 7.75 15.55 -2.91
C LEU A 50 8.39 16.39 -4.03
N PRO A 51 9.65 16.82 -3.87
CA PRO A 51 10.36 17.61 -4.88
C PRO A 51 10.85 16.77 -6.08
N PHE A 52 10.44 15.51 -6.18
CA PHE A 52 10.81 14.57 -7.24
C PHE A 52 9.69 13.56 -7.48
N ASP A 53 9.65 13.03 -8.71
CA ASP A 53 8.68 12.02 -9.09
C ASP A 53 9.01 10.68 -8.42
N VAL A 54 8.02 10.12 -7.72
CA VAL A 54 8.08 8.76 -7.19
C VAL A 54 7.09 7.90 -7.95
N PRO A 55 7.53 7.09 -8.92
CA PRO A 55 6.63 6.21 -9.64
C PRO A 55 6.17 5.07 -8.70
N TYR A 56 4.87 4.85 -8.58
CA TYR A 56 4.30 3.80 -7.75
C TYR A 56 3.10 3.11 -8.42
N GLU A 57 2.74 1.94 -7.92
CA GLU A 57 1.50 1.24 -8.22
C GLU A 57 0.86 0.68 -6.95
N PHE A 58 -0.46 0.73 -6.87
CA PHE A 58 -1.20 0.06 -5.81
C PHE A 58 -1.50 -1.38 -6.20
N ILE A 59 -1.27 -2.31 -5.26
CA ILE A 59 -1.53 -3.73 -5.44
C ILE A 59 -2.57 -4.18 -4.41
N PRO A 60 -3.68 -4.81 -4.85
CA PRO A 60 -4.74 -5.21 -3.92
C PRO A 60 -4.27 -6.38 -3.05
N PHE A 61 -4.42 -6.23 -1.74
CA PHE A 61 -4.08 -7.26 -0.77
C PHE A 61 -5.34 -7.84 -0.10
N GLY A 62 -5.52 -9.15 -0.22
CA GLY A 62 -6.63 -9.91 0.37
C GLY A 62 -6.15 -10.81 1.51
N GLY A 63 -5.88 -10.24 2.68
CA GLY A 63 -5.39 -10.94 3.88
C GLY A 63 -5.44 -10.04 5.11
N THR A 64 -4.84 -10.46 6.21
CA THR A 64 -4.80 -9.64 7.44
C THR A 64 -3.76 -8.52 7.35
N TYR A 65 -3.88 -7.50 8.19
CA TYR A 65 -2.86 -6.45 8.30
C TYR A 65 -1.49 -7.01 8.69
N ASN A 66 -1.43 -8.07 9.49
CA ASN A 66 -0.15 -8.70 9.85
C ASN A 66 0.50 -9.37 8.64
N ASP A 67 -0.30 -10.05 7.81
CA ASP A 67 0.20 -10.66 6.58
C ASP A 67 0.71 -9.60 5.61
N LEU A 68 -0.01 -8.48 5.48
CA LEU A 68 0.42 -7.37 4.63
C LEU A 68 1.78 -6.82 5.06
N ILE A 69 1.96 -6.55 6.36
CA ILE A 69 3.25 -6.05 6.87
C ILE A 69 4.35 -7.10 6.73
N TYR A 70 4.03 -8.38 6.91
CA TYR A 70 4.99 -9.45 6.67
C TYR A 70 5.42 -9.52 5.19
N GLN A 71 4.52 -9.25 4.24
CA GLN A 71 4.88 -9.15 2.82
C GLN A 71 5.79 -7.94 2.51
N VAL A 72 5.67 -6.84 3.27
CA VAL A 72 6.61 -5.71 3.19
C VAL A 72 7.98 -6.12 3.72
N TYR A 73 8.04 -6.80 4.87
CA TYR A 73 9.29 -7.34 5.43
C TYR A 73 10.01 -8.28 4.45
N LEU A 74 9.26 -9.16 3.77
CA LEU A 74 9.80 -10.04 2.73
C LEU A 74 10.16 -9.32 1.42
N GLN A 75 10.01 -7.98 1.35
CA GLN A 75 10.26 -7.16 0.15
C GLN A 75 9.40 -7.56 -1.07
N ASN A 76 8.27 -8.23 -0.84
CA ASN A 76 7.28 -8.50 -1.90
C ASN A 76 6.45 -7.25 -2.21
N TYR A 77 6.39 -6.31 -1.28
CA TYR A 77 5.92 -4.94 -1.44
C TYR A 77 6.98 -3.98 -0.89
N ASP A 78 7.11 -2.81 -1.49
CA ASP A 78 8.05 -1.79 -1.02
C ASP A 78 7.47 -0.99 0.17
N ALA A 79 6.13 -0.88 0.24
CA ALA A 79 5.42 -0.26 1.34
C ALA A 79 3.96 -0.75 1.42
N ALA A 80 3.27 -0.36 2.48
CA ALA A 80 1.84 -0.60 2.66
C ALA A 80 1.10 0.71 2.99
N VAL A 81 -0.10 0.87 2.44
CA VAL A 81 -0.98 2.03 2.69
C VAL A 81 -2.35 1.55 3.13
N GLY A 82 -2.84 2.09 4.24
CA GLY A 82 -4.15 1.81 4.79
C GLY A 82 -4.26 2.31 6.24
N ASP A 83 -5.36 1.97 6.90
CA ASP A 83 -5.58 2.25 8.33
C ASP A 83 -4.81 1.27 9.22
N ILE A 84 -3.49 1.24 9.06
CA ILE A 84 -2.60 0.28 9.70
C ILE A 84 -2.16 0.83 11.06
N THR A 85 -2.69 0.26 12.14
CA THR A 85 -2.22 0.61 13.49
C THR A 85 -0.79 0.09 13.71
N PRO A 86 0.18 0.94 14.09
CA PRO A 86 1.49 0.47 14.51
C PRO A 86 1.35 -0.28 15.84
N THR A 87 1.71 -1.56 15.84
CA THR A 87 1.72 -2.41 17.05
C THR A 87 3.14 -2.93 17.25
N ALA A 88 3.53 -3.26 18.48
CA ALA A 88 4.88 -3.73 18.78
C ALA A 88 5.32 -4.90 17.87
N ASN A 89 4.42 -5.86 17.60
CA ASN A 89 4.69 -6.98 16.71
C ASN A 89 4.99 -6.53 15.25
N ARG A 90 4.31 -5.50 14.75
CA ARG A 90 4.55 -4.96 13.40
C ARG A 90 5.81 -4.11 13.35
N SER A 91 6.10 -3.38 14.41
CA SER A 91 7.33 -2.58 14.51
C SER A 91 8.58 -3.46 14.52
N LEU A 92 8.55 -4.63 15.17
CA LEU A 92 9.70 -5.55 15.15
C LEU A 92 10.06 -5.99 13.73
N LEU A 93 9.07 -6.26 12.87
CA LEU A 93 9.28 -6.59 11.46
C LEU A 93 9.85 -5.43 10.62
N SER A 94 9.82 -4.20 11.13
CA SER A 94 10.34 -3.01 10.43
C SER A 94 11.66 -2.50 11.03
N LEU A 95 12.18 -3.16 12.06
CA LEU A 95 13.37 -2.74 12.80
C LEU A 95 14.52 -3.75 12.71
N GLU A 96 14.32 -4.89 12.04
CA GLU A 96 15.37 -5.86 11.73
C GLU A 96 16.06 -5.45 10.41
N ASP A 97 16.74 -4.29 10.43
CA ASP A 97 17.72 -3.86 9.42
C ASP A 97 19.16 -4.07 9.96
#